data_AF-A0A7V8QHR0-F1
#
_entry.id   AF-A0A7V8QHR0-F1
#
_cell.length_a   1.000
_cell.length_b   1.000
_cell.length_c   1.000
_cell.angle_alpha   90.00
_cell.angle_beta   90.00
_cell.angle_gamma   90.00
#
_symmetry.space_group_name_H-M   'P 1'
#
loop_
_entity.id
_entity.type
_entity.pdbx_description
1 polymer ?
#
loop_
_entity_poly.entity_id
_entity_poly.type
_entity_poly.pdbx_seq_one_letter_code
_entity_poly.pdbx_strand_id
1 'polypeptide(L)'
;MYAWEGKSFDEIANLTLKRKPERYPVYCVVEGTQDGERVRITQRFRDVREMSAFLQRMEPQRWGIRALALVELKPQLQEALTRLDVFGPTAEALNAHNSITEPDYQVLDWGEGNPTPG
;
A
#
# COMPACT_ATOMS: atom_id res chain seq x y z
N MET A 1 -16.13 -3.96 -7.72
CA MET A 1 -15.22 -3.65 -8.84
C MET A 1 -14.41 -2.44 -8.45
N TYR A 2 -13.08 -2.56 -8.38
CA TYR A 2 -12.27 -1.41 -7.98
C TYR A 2 -12.07 -0.46 -9.16
N ALA A 3 -11.89 0.84 -8.88
CA ALA A 3 -11.73 1.89 -9.90
C ALA A 3 -10.47 1.73 -10.79
N TRP A 4 -9.60 0.77 -10.47
CA TRP A 4 -8.37 0.45 -11.19
C TRP A 4 -8.50 -0.74 -12.14
N GLU A 5 -9.65 -1.43 -12.17
CA GLU A 5 -9.84 -2.55 -13.10
C GLU A 5 -9.80 -2.06 -14.57
N GLY A 6 -8.96 -2.69 -15.40
CA GLY A 6 -8.76 -2.36 -16.81
C GLY A 6 -7.73 -1.26 -17.12
N LYS A 7 -7.07 -0.69 -16.10
CA LYS A 7 -6.01 0.31 -16.28
C LYS A 7 -4.62 -0.34 -16.27
N SER A 8 -3.63 0.34 -16.86
CA SER A 8 -2.23 -0.08 -16.75
C SER A 8 -1.72 0.09 -15.31
N PHE A 9 -0.67 -0.66 -14.95
CA PHE A 9 -0.06 -0.59 -13.63
C PHE A 9 0.31 0.85 -13.24
N ASP A 10 0.96 1.58 -14.15
CA ASP A 10 1.41 2.95 -13.91
C ASP A 10 0.26 3.93 -13.72
N GLU A 11 -0.83 3.76 -14.46
CA GLU A 11 -2.03 4.59 -14.26
C GLU A 11 -2.63 4.37 -12.88
N ILE A 12 -2.66 3.13 -12.42
CA ILE A 12 -3.25 2.75 -11.12
C ILE A 12 -2.38 3.29 -9.98
N ALA A 13 -1.07 3.10 -10.12
CA ALA A 13 -0.07 3.65 -9.21
C ALA A 13 -0.15 5.18 -9.11
N ASN A 14 -0.38 5.88 -10.22
CA ASN A 14 -0.53 7.33 -10.22
C ASN A 14 -1.90 7.81 -9.72
N LEU A 15 -2.94 6.98 -9.87
CA LEU A 15 -4.30 7.35 -9.51
C LEU A 15 -4.44 7.51 -7.99
N THR A 16 -3.82 6.63 -7.20
CA THR A 16 -3.87 6.72 -5.72
C THR A 16 -3.17 7.96 -5.17
N LEU A 17 -2.16 8.48 -5.88
CA LEU A 17 -1.39 9.67 -5.49
C LEU A 17 -2.13 10.99 -5.72
N LYS A 18 -3.07 11.01 -6.70
CA LYS A 18 -3.77 12.23 -7.14
C LYS A 18 -5.17 12.39 -6.53
N ARG A 19 -5.60 11.43 -5.71
CA ARG A 19 -6.94 11.41 -5.11
C ARG A 19 -7.10 12.49 -4.05
N LYS A 20 -8.30 13.07 -4.00
CA LYS A 20 -8.64 14.12 -3.04
C LYS A 20 -9.16 13.52 -1.72
N PRO A 21 -8.75 14.06 -0.55
CA PRO A 21 -9.11 13.53 0.77
C PRO A 21 -10.63 13.44 0.99
N GLU A 22 -11.41 14.37 0.45
CA GLU A 22 -12.85 14.44 0.74
C GLU A 22 -13.63 13.25 0.15
N ARG A 23 -13.06 12.57 -0.85
CA ARG A 23 -13.65 11.37 -1.48
C ARG A 23 -12.90 10.08 -1.16
N TYR A 24 -11.68 10.21 -0.66
CA TYR A 24 -10.75 9.12 -0.39
C TYR A 24 -10.08 9.39 0.97
N PRO A 25 -10.83 9.18 2.07
CA PRO A 25 -10.40 9.58 3.40
C PRO A 25 -9.30 8.69 3.95
N VAL A 26 -9.18 7.45 3.48
CA VAL A 26 -8.12 6.54 3.92
C VAL A 26 -6.82 6.91 3.23
N TYR A 27 -5.72 6.95 3.98
CA TYR A 27 -4.38 7.18 3.44
C TYR A 27 -3.41 6.09 3.86
N CYS A 28 -2.34 5.93 3.08
CA CYS A 28 -1.18 5.12 3.38
C CYS A 28 0.07 5.86 2.92
N VAL A 29 1.03 6.04 3.82
CA VAL A 29 2.35 6.61 3.54
C VAL A 29 3.33 5.46 3.40
N VAL A 30 3.96 5.35 2.23
CA VAL A 30 4.92 4.30 1.92
C VAL A 30 6.27 4.93 1.59
N GLU A 31 7.34 4.30 2.07
CA GLU A 31 8.72 4.65 1.73
C GLU A 31 9.42 3.41 1.16
N GLY A 32 10.18 3.60 0.09
CA GLY A 32 11.01 2.57 -0.49
C GLY A 32 12.13 3.19 -1.32
N THR A 33 12.89 2.37 -2.02
CA THR A 33 13.96 2.84 -2.92
C THR A 33 13.52 2.75 -4.37
N GLN A 34 13.62 3.87 -5.09
CA GLN A 34 13.41 3.94 -6.52
C GLN A 34 14.60 4.65 -7.16
N ASP A 35 15.21 4.03 -8.18
CA ASP A 35 16.38 4.57 -8.90
C ASP A 35 17.56 4.96 -7.98
N GLY A 36 17.72 4.25 -6.85
CA GLY A 36 18.78 4.50 -5.86
C GLY A 36 18.46 5.59 -4.84
N GLU A 37 17.31 6.26 -4.96
CA GLU A 37 16.86 7.29 -4.03
C GLU A 37 15.75 6.76 -3.12
N ARG A 38 15.73 7.23 -1.85
CA ARG A 38 14.59 6.99 -0.96
C ARG A 38 13.44 7.89 -1.37
N VAL A 39 12.31 7.29 -1.72
CA VAL A 39 11.11 8.00 -2.13
C VAL A 39 10.00 7.71 -1.13
N ARG A 40 9.35 8.77 -0.65
CA ARG A 40 8.16 8.69 0.21
C ARG A 40 6.94 9.16 -0.58
N ILE A 41 5.89 8.34 -0.57
CA ILE A 41 4.63 8.63 -1.26
C ILE A 41 3.45 8.53 -0.31
N THR A 42 2.46 9.40 -0.50
CA THR A 42 1.16 9.31 0.18
C THR A 42 0.11 8.89 -0.83
N GLN A 43 -0.52 7.75 -0.59
CA GLN A 43 -1.57 7.18 -1.41
C GLN A 43 -2.91 7.30 -0.69
N ARG A 44 -4.00 7.52 -1.44
CA ARG A 44 -5.34 7.65 -0.89
C ARG A 44 -6.33 6.63 -1.44
N PHE A 45 -7.19 6.13 -0.55
CA PHE A 45 -8.12 5.05 -0.77
C PHE A 45 -9.51 5.41 -0.25
N ARG A 46 -10.53 4.76 -0.81
CA ARG A 46 -11.93 4.95 -0.44
C ARG A 46 -12.20 4.38 0.94
N ASP A 47 -11.62 3.23 1.22
CA ASP A 47 -11.78 2.46 2.45
C ASP A 47 -10.54 1.57 2.66
N VAL A 48 -10.47 0.95 3.84
CA VAL A 48 -9.37 0.06 4.23
C VAL A 48 -9.26 -1.17 3.31
N ARG A 49 -10.38 -1.66 2.74
CA ARG A 49 -10.37 -2.83 1.86
C ARG A 49 -9.76 -2.51 0.50
N GLU A 50 -9.98 -1.30 -0.03
CA GLU A 50 -9.29 -0.84 -1.24
C GLU A 50 -7.79 -0.69 -0.98
N MET A 51 -7.41 -0.14 0.18
CA MET A 51 -6.00 -0.04 0.58
C MET A 51 -5.34 -1.42 0.71
N SER A 52 -5.96 -2.34 1.44
CA SER A 52 -5.49 -3.73 1.60
C SER A 52 -5.29 -4.42 0.26
N ALA A 53 -6.29 -4.38 -0.62
CA ALA A 53 -6.18 -4.97 -1.95
C ALA A 53 -5.07 -4.33 -2.81
N PHE A 54 -4.85 -3.02 -2.67
CA PHE A 54 -3.78 -2.32 -3.36
C PHE A 54 -2.40 -2.71 -2.81
N LEU A 55 -2.23 -2.75 -1.48
CA LEU A 55 -1.00 -3.17 -0.82
C LEU A 55 -0.64 -4.63 -1.15
N GLN A 56 -1.63 -5.50 -1.36
CA GLN A 56 -1.36 -6.89 -1.73
C GLN A 56 -0.94 -7.06 -3.20
N ARG A 57 -1.53 -6.27 -4.10
CA ARG A 57 -1.49 -6.55 -5.55
C ARG A 57 -0.60 -5.59 -6.31
N MET A 58 -0.56 -4.32 -5.89
CA MET A 58 0.05 -3.24 -6.65
C MET A 58 1.31 -2.69 -5.99
N GLU A 59 1.31 -2.52 -4.67
CA GLU A 59 2.45 -1.92 -3.97
C GLU A 59 3.77 -2.71 -4.17
N PRO A 60 3.82 -4.05 -4.02
CA PRO A 60 5.06 -4.81 -4.26
C PRO A 60 5.61 -4.57 -5.66
N GLN A 61 4.69 -4.53 -6.62
CA GLN A 61 5.01 -4.28 -8.01
C GLN A 61 5.51 -2.84 -8.23
N ARG A 62 5.10 -1.85 -7.44
CA ARG A 62 5.64 -0.48 -7.58
C ARG A 62 7.13 -0.48 -7.27
N TRP A 63 7.51 -1.22 -6.24
CA TRP A 63 8.87 -1.31 -5.72
C TRP A 63 9.71 -2.40 -6.40
N GLY A 64 9.33 -2.82 -7.61
CA GLY A 64 10.15 -3.69 -8.44
C GLY A 64 10.03 -5.19 -8.13
N ILE A 65 9.14 -5.60 -7.23
CA ILE A 65 8.89 -7.03 -6.95
C ILE A 65 8.07 -7.64 -8.10
N ARG A 66 8.62 -8.66 -8.76
CA ARG A 66 8.05 -9.27 -9.98
C ARG A 66 8.04 -10.79 -9.92
N ALA A 67 7.27 -11.40 -10.82
CA ALA A 67 7.30 -12.83 -11.14
C ALA A 67 7.26 -13.73 -9.90
N LEU A 68 8.25 -14.62 -9.73
CA LEU A 68 8.28 -15.63 -8.66
C LEU A 68 8.27 -14.98 -7.27
N ALA A 69 9.07 -13.93 -7.06
CA ALA A 69 9.10 -13.21 -5.79
C ALA A 69 7.70 -12.66 -5.42
N LEU A 70 6.96 -12.17 -6.41
CA LEU A 70 5.58 -11.71 -6.19
C LEU A 70 4.62 -12.85 -5.84
N VAL A 71 4.81 -14.05 -6.39
CA VAL A 71 4.00 -15.24 -6.08
C VAL A 71 4.25 -15.70 -4.65
N GLU A 72 5.50 -15.68 -4.20
CA GLU A 72 5.91 -16.08 -2.84
C GLU A 72 5.51 -15.05 -1.78
N LEU A 73 5.53 -13.76 -2.12
CA LEU A 73 5.20 -12.67 -1.20
C LEU A 73 3.69 -12.58 -0.92
N LYS A 74 2.84 -12.84 -1.92
CA LYS A 74 1.38 -12.62 -1.84
C LYS A 74 0.69 -13.37 -0.69
N PRO A 75 0.95 -14.66 -0.44
CA PRO A 75 0.36 -15.37 0.69
C PRO A 75 0.76 -14.77 2.05
N GLN A 76 2.02 -14.36 2.18
CA GLN A 76 2.54 -13.76 3.41
C GLN A 76 1.86 -12.42 3.68
N LEU A 77 1.80 -11.56 2.65
CA LEU A 77 1.08 -10.28 2.71
C LEU A 77 -0.40 -10.49 3.03
N GLN A 78 -1.03 -11.54 2.50
CA GLN A 78 -2.45 -11.80 2.77
C GLN A 78 -2.72 -12.02 4.26
N GLU A 79 -1.84 -12.72 4.97
CA GLU A 79 -1.99 -12.94 6.41
C GLU A 79 -1.90 -11.61 7.19
N ALA A 80 -0.89 -10.78 6.89
CA ALA A 80 -0.73 -9.48 7.52
C ALA A 80 -1.91 -8.53 7.20
N LEU A 81 -2.34 -8.49 5.95
CA LEU A 81 -3.43 -7.62 5.49
C LEU A 81 -4.82 -8.09 5.95
N THR A 82 -4.99 -9.39 6.26
CA THR A 82 -6.22 -9.87 6.91
C THR A 82 -6.41 -9.20 8.28
N ARG A 83 -5.32 -8.95 9.03
CA ARG A 83 -5.40 -8.21 10.30
C ARG A 83 -5.82 -6.76 10.08
N LEU A 84 -5.29 -6.11 9.05
CA LEU A 84 -5.69 -4.76 8.63
C LEU A 84 -7.19 -4.71 8.26
N ASP A 85 -7.69 -5.70 7.53
CA ASP A 85 -9.10 -5.75 7.11
C ASP A 85 -10.07 -6.01 8.28
N VAL A 86 -9.64 -6.73 9.32
CA VAL A 86 -10.48 -7.09 10.47
C VAL A 86 -10.42 -6.03 11.58
N PHE A 87 -9.22 -5.53 11.89
CA PHE A 87 -8.98 -4.65 13.05
C PHE A 87 -8.70 -3.20 12.65
N GLY A 88 -8.53 -2.92 11.36
CA GLY A 88 -8.17 -1.60 10.87
C GLY A 88 -6.68 -1.27 11.01
N PRO A 89 -6.31 0.01 10.78
CA PRO A 89 -4.92 0.48 10.81
C PRO A 89 -4.38 0.43 12.25
N THR A 90 -3.61 -0.60 12.57
CA THR A 90 -2.98 -0.79 13.90
C THR A 90 -1.47 -0.87 13.77
N ALA A 91 -0.75 -0.56 14.85
CA ALA A 91 0.71 -0.73 14.88
C ALA A 91 1.12 -2.19 14.66
N GLU A 92 0.33 -3.17 15.14
CA GLU A 92 0.60 -4.59 14.93
C GLU A 92 0.48 -4.97 13.45
N ALA A 93 -0.57 -4.55 12.77
CA ALA A 93 -0.73 -4.80 11.34
C ALA A 93 0.37 -4.11 10.51
N LEU A 94 0.85 -2.94 10.94
CA LEU A 94 1.91 -2.19 10.28
C LEU A 94 3.25 -2.94 10.41
N ASN A 95 3.58 -3.37 11.63
CA ASN A 95 4.78 -4.16 11.89
C ASN A 95 4.75 -5.51 11.14
N ALA A 96 3.60 -6.19 11.13
CA ALA A 96 3.44 -7.44 10.41
C ALA A 96 3.66 -7.25 8.90
N HIS A 97 3.06 -6.21 8.31
CA HIS A 97 3.27 -5.86 6.90
C HIS A 97 4.76 -5.57 6.61
N ASN A 98 5.39 -4.68 7.38
CA ASN A 98 6.77 -4.26 7.12
C ASN A 98 7.79 -5.38 7.31
N SER A 99 7.54 -6.32 8.23
CA SER A 99 8.39 -7.51 8.38
C SER A 99 8.46 -8.41 7.13
N ILE A 100 7.50 -8.26 6.22
CA ILE A 100 7.40 -9.03 4.96
C ILE A 100 7.97 -8.22 3.79
N THR A 101 7.83 -6.90 3.80
CA THR A 101 8.14 -6.03 2.65
C THR A 101 9.50 -5.35 2.72
N GLU A 102 10.13 -5.33 3.91
CA GLU A 102 11.52 -4.94 4.03
C GLU A 102 12.43 -5.97 3.32
N PRO A 103 13.49 -5.53 2.61
CA PRO A 103 13.98 -4.15 2.51
C PRO A 103 13.40 -3.33 1.34
N ASP A 104 12.51 -3.91 0.54
CA ASP A 104 12.04 -3.28 -0.71
C ASP A 104 11.24 -2.00 -0.43
N TYR A 105 10.32 -2.05 0.53
CA TYR A 105 9.54 -0.90 0.99
C TYR A 105 8.91 -1.11 2.37
N GLN A 106 8.45 -0.03 2.98
CA GLN A 106 7.78 -0.01 4.28
C GLN A 106 6.61 0.97 4.30
N VAL A 107 5.54 0.61 5.01
CA VAL A 107 4.47 1.53 5.38
C VAL A 107 4.90 2.29 6.63
N LEU A 108 4.91 3.62 6.53
CA LEU A 108 5.31 4.51 7.63
C LEU A 108 4.12 4.95 8.49
N ASP A 109 2.98 5.20 7.84
CA ASP A 109 1.77 5.69 8.48
C ASP A 109 0.56 5.30 7.64
N TRP A 110 -0.59 5.08 8.27
CA TRP A 110 -1.85 4.80 7.62
C TRP A 110 -3.02 5.14 8.52
N GLY A 111 -4.16 5.48 7.94
CA GLY A 111 -5.31 5.87 8.74
C GLY A 111 -6.39 6.57 7.94
N GLU A 112 -7.29 7.20 8.67
CA GLU A 112 -8.35 8.03 8.11
C GLU A 112 -8.02 9.51 8.28
N GLY A 113 -8.42 10.33 7.31
CA GLY A 113 -8.22 11.78 7.32
C GLY A 113 -6.91 12.20 6.65
N ASN A 114 -6.10 12.96 7.38
CA ASN A 114 -4.82 13.46 6.89
C ASN A 114 -3.67 12.69 7.53
N PRO A 115 -2.60 12.42 6.76
CA PRO A 115 -1.39 11.83 7.31
C PRO A 115 -0.82 12.69 8.42
N THR A 116 -0.26 12.02 9.43
CA THR A 116 0.45 12.72 10.50
C THR A 116 1.66 13.43 9.88
N PRO A 117 1.90 14.73 10.13
CA PRO A 117 3.13 15.38 9.69
C PRO A 117 4.29 14.70 10.41
N GLY A 118 5.05 13.90 9.66
CA GLY A 118 6.29 13.26 10.09
C GLY A 118 7.54 14.05 9.73
#